data_AF-A0A934SUH2-F1
#
_entry.id   AF-A0A934SUH2-F1
#
_cell.length_a   1.000
_cell.length_b   1.000
_cell.length_c   1.000
_cell.angle_alpha   90.00
_cell.angle_beta   90.00
_cell.angle_gamma   90.00
#
_symmetry.space_group_name_H-M   'P 1'
#
loop_
_entity.id
_entity.type
_entity.pdbx_description
1 polymer ?
#
loop_
_entity_poly.entity_id
_entity_poly.type
_entity_poly.pdbx_seq_one_letter_code
_entity_poly.pdbx_strand_id
1 'polypeptide(L)'
;MSTDLDAEELKFLAMGASRANSPEQALVYLKHALQAAPEDGELLYLLAAEHAQLGMYDRAAEEMTRALALRPDMYTARLQLGLLHLGAARVDAATDTLRPLTNLDANNCFHHFALGLEHLMRDRFSACRSALEQGIALNNVNAPLNGDMRKIIDALPDDSVAENEGNVWLSAYRQDDASH
;
A
#
# COMPACT_ATOMS: atom_id res chain seq x y z
N MET A 1 -13.12 -41.83 8.40
CA MET A 1 -12.38 -41.07 7.38
C MET A 1 -12.49 -39.62 7.79
N SER A 2 -11.38 -38.94 8.05
CA SER A 2 -11.46 -37.51 8.40
C SER A 2 -11.97 -36.77 7.16
N THR A 3 -13.14 -36.14 7.30
CA THR A 3 -13.77 -35.26 6.30
C THR A 3 -13.35 -33.81 6.49
N ASP A 4 -12.32 -33.57 7.29
CA ASP A 4 -11.83 -32.23 7.58
C ASP A 4 -10.98 -31.75 6.40
N LEU A 5 -11.37 -30.60 5.85
CA LEU A 5 -10.65 -29.91 4.79
C LEU A 5 -9.24 -29.55 5.26
N ASP A 6 -8.26 -29.65 4.38
CA ASP A 6 -6.91 -29.20 4.69
C ASP A 6 -6.74 -27.67 4.53
N ALA A 7 -5.57 -27.17 4.91
CA ALA A 7 -5.30 -25.73 4.88
C ALA A 7 -5.37 -25.13 3.46
N GLU A 8 -4.97 -25.89 2.43
CA GLU A 8 -4.99 -25.43 1.04
C GLU A 8 -6.42 -25.42 0.47
N GLU A 9 -7.23 -26.43 0.80
CA GLU A 9 -8.65 -26.46 0.45
C GLU A 9 -9.41 -25.31 1.12
N LEU A 10 -9.14 -25.07 2.40
CA LEU A 10 -9.73 -23.95 3.15
C LEU A 10 -9.29 -22.60 2.58
N LYS A 11 -8.02 -22.44 2.23
CA LYS A 11 -7.51 -21.26 1.52
C LYS A 11 -8.23 -21.04 0.19
N PHE A 12 -8.42 -22.10 -0.60
CA PHE A 12 -9.12 -22.01 -1.88
C PHE A 12 -10.57 -21.54 -1.68
N LEU A 13 -11.29 -22.10 -0.70
CA LEU A 13 -12.64 -21.68 -0.34
C LEU A 13 -12.68 -20.22 0.15
N ALA A 14 -11.73 -19.81 0.99
CA ALA A 14 -11.61 -18.43 1.45
C ALA A 14 -11.47 -17.44 0.29
N MET A 15 -10.57 -17.74 -0.65
CA MET A 15 -10.37 -16.90 -1.84
C MET A 15 -11.62 -16.89 -2.74
N GLY A 16 -12.37 -17.98 -2.80
CA GLY A 16 -13.68 -18.03 -3.47
C GLY A 16 -14.70 -17.10 -2.81
N ALA A 17 -14.83 -17.18 -1.48
CA ALA A 17 -15.72 -16.35 -0.69
C ALA A 17 -15.37 -14.85 -0.78
N SER A 18 -14.08 -14.52 -0.74
CA SER A 18 -13.56 -13.16 -0.94
C SER A 18 -13.99 -12.58 -2.29
N ARG A 19 -13.80 -13.34 -3.38
CA ARG A 19 -14.26 -12.94 -4.73
C ARG A 19 -15.78 -12.81 -4.84
N ALA A 20 -16.52 -13.59 -4.07
CA ALA A 20 -17.97 -13.50 -3.98
C ALA A 20 -18.45 -12.38 -3.03
N ASN A 21 -17.55 -11.51 -2.54
CA ASN A 21 -17.84 -10.43 -1.61
C ASN A 21 -18.56 -10.93 -0.34
N SER A 22 -18.12 -12.08 0.16
CA SER A 22 -18.63 -12.74 1.37
C SER A 22 -17.53 -12.81 2.45
N PRO A 23 -17.10 -11.65 3.00
CA PRO A 23 -15.93 -11.56 3.86
C PRO A 23 -16.05 -12.37 5.15
N GLU A 24 -17.27 -12.52 5.70
CA GLU A 24 -17.49 -13.32 6.92
C GLU A 24 -17.18 -14.80 6.70
N GLN A 25 -17.54 -15.33 5.52
CA GLN A 25 -17.21 -16.71 5.15
C GLN A 25 -15.71 -16.87 4.89
N ALA A 26 -15.09 -15.90 4.21
CA ALA A 26 -13.65 -15.90 3.99
C ALA A 26 -12.88 -15.94 5.32
N LEU A 27 -13.28 -15.13 6.30
CA LEU A 27 -12.70 -15.14 7.65
C LEU A 27 -12.81 -16.50 8.34
N VAL A 28 -13.96 -17.19 8.23
CA VAL A 28 -14.15 -18.52 8.84
C VAL A 28 -13.16 -19.52 8.24
N TYR A 29 -13.09 -19.58 6.90
CA TYR A 29 -12.20 -20.49 6.21
C TYR A 29 -10.72 -20.20 6.51
N LEU A 30 -10.31 -18.93 6.51
CA LEU A 30 -8.93 -18.53 6.83
C LEU A 30 -8.54 -18.85 8.26
N LYS A 31 -9.44 -18.65 9.23
CA LYS A 31 -9.20 -19.02 10.63
C LYS A 31 -9.03 -20.52 10.79
N HIS A 32 -9.83 -21.32 10.09
CA HIS A 32 -9.67 -22.78 10.10
C HIS A 32 -8.36 -23.21 9.44
N ALA A 33 -7.98 -22.58 8.32
CA ALA A 33 -6.70 -22.87 7.65
C ALA A 33 -5.51 -22.56 8.57
N LEU A 34 -5.57 -21.44 9.30
CA LEU A 34 -4.55 -21.05 10.29
C LEU A 34 -4.54 -21.91 11.55
N GLN A 35 -5.61 -22.66 11.87
CA GLN A 35 -5.53 -23.67 12.93
C GLN A 35 -4.64 -24.86 12.51
N ALA A 36 -4.68 -25.23 11.24
CA ALA A 36 -3.84 -26.28 10.67
C ALA A 36 -2.41 -25.79 10.38
N ALA A 37 -2.25 -24.52 9.97
CA ALA A 37 -0.96 -23.91 9.64
C ALA A 37 -0.81 -22.51 10.28
N PRO A 38 -0.50 -22.41 11.60
CA PRO A 38 -0.50 -21.13 12.33
C PRO A 38 0.56 -20.10 11.90
N GLU A 39 1.62 -20.56 11.24
CA GLU A 39 2.77 -19.75 10.79
C GLU A 39 2.83 -19.62 9.27
N ASP A 40 1.69 -19.80 8.60
CA ASP A 40 1.61 -19.52 7.16
C ASP A 40 1.44 -18.01 6.91
N GLY A 41 2.50 -17.38 6.43
CA GLY A 41 2.50 -15.95 6.12
C GLY A 41 1.51 -15.54 5.03
N GLU A 42 1.17 -16.43 4.10
CA GLU A 42 0.19 -16.14 3.05
C GLU A 42 -1.23 -16.17 3.60
N LEU A 43 -1.57 -17.16 4.44
CA LEU A 43 -2.86 -17.21 5.12
C LEU A 43 -3.06 -16.01 6.05
N LEU A 44 -2.01 -15.61 6.78
CA LEU A 44 -2.04 -14.42 7.63
C LEU A 44 -2.30 -13.14 6.80
N TYR A 45 -1.65 -13.01 5.64
CA TYR A 45 -1.90 -11.89 4.74
C TYR A 45 -3.32 -11.89 4.17
N LEU A 46 -3.84 -13.05 3.75
CA LEU A 46 -5.22 -13.16 3.26
C LEU A 46 -6.21 -12.79 4.37
N LEU A 47 -6.00 -13.25 5.60
CA LEU A 47 -6.83 -12.87 6.75
C LEU A 47 -6.79 -11.37 7.00
N ALA A 48 -5.61 -10.78 6.93
CA ALA A 48 -5.43 -9.35 7.10
C ALA A 48 -6.16 -8.53 6.01
N ALA A 49 -6.12 -9.00 4.76
CA ALA A 49 -6.82 -8.36 3.65
C ALA A 49 -8.34 -8.38 3.86
N GLU A 50 -8.91 -9.49 4.37
CA GLU A 50 -10.33 -9.55 4.73
C GLU A 50 -10.68 -8.63 5.90
N HIS A 51 -9.83 -8.57 6.94
CA HIS A 51 -10.01 -7.61 8.04
C HIS A 51 -9.95 -6.16 7.55
N ALA A 52 -9.07 -5.83 6.61
CA ALA A 52 -8.99 -4.50 6.02
C ALA A 52 -10.26 -4.14 5.23
N GLN A 53 -10.81 -5.08 4.43
CA GLN A 53 -12.08 -4.89 3.72
C GLN A 53 -13.25 -4.60 4.67
N LEU A 54 -13.24 -5.21 5.86
CA LEU A 54 -14.23 -5.00 6.91
C LEU A 54 -13.97 -3.74 7.77
N GLY A 55 -12.94 -2.95 7.45
CA GLY A 55 -12.57 -1.75 8.21
C GLY A 55 -11.87 -2.03 9.55
N MET A 56 -11.47 -3.28 9.82
CA MET A 56 -10.75 -3.69 11.03
C MET A 56 -9.25 -3.45 10.89
N TYR A 57 -8.87 -2.18 10.65
CA TYR A 57 -7.52 -1.80 10.22
C TYR A 57 -6.40 -2.16 11.21
N ASP A 58 -6.64 -2.07 12.52
CA ASP A 58 -5.61 -2.44 13.51
C ASP A 58 -5.30 -3.95 13.47
N ARG A 59 -6.33 -4.80 13.30
CA ARG A 59 -6.14 -6.25 13.14
C ARG A 59 -5.42 -6.58 11.84
N ALA A 60 -5.83 -5.92 10.75
CA ALA A 60 -5.17 -6.09 9.46
C ALA A 60 -3.68 -5.72 9.54
N ALA A 61 -3.33 -4.62 10.20
CA ALA A 61 -1.95 -4.20 10.36
C ALA A 61 -1.12 -5.21 11.19
N GLU A 62 -1.68 -5.74 12.29
CA GLU A 62 -1.03 -6.76 13.11
C GLU A 62 -0.77 -8.05 12.32
N GLU A 63 -1.78 -8.55 11.61
CA GLU A 63 -1.68 -9.77 10.81
C GLU A 63 -0.74 -9.62 9.61
N MET A 64 -0.75 -8.46 8.92
CA MET A 64 0.23 -8.15 7.88
C MET A 64 1.66 -8.06 8.43
N THR A 65 1.83 -7.51 9.63
CA THR A 65 3.14 -7.45 10.29
C THR A 65 3.67 -8.86 10.56
N ARG A 66 2.81 -9.76 11.06
CA ARG A 66 3.16 -11.18 11.27
C ARG A 66 3.46 -11.89 9.94
N ALA A 67 2.64 -11.65 8.91
CA ALA A 67 2.87 -12.20 7.58
C ALA A 67 4.25 -11.79 7.02
N LEU A 68 4.62 -10.51 7.16
CA LEU A 68 5.90 -9.98 6.69
C LEU A 68 7.10 -10.47 7.52
N ALA A 69 6.90 -10.82 8.79
CA ALA A 69 7.93 -11.46 9.60
C ALA A 69 8.26 -12.88 9.11
N LEU A 70 7.26 -13.60 8.60
CA LEU A 70 7.39 -14.96 8.07
C LEU A 70 7.83 -14.96 6.59
N ARG A 71 7.29 -14.04 5.79
CA ARG A 71 7.60 -13.88 4.36
C ARG A 71 7.94 -12.41 4.05
N PRO A 72 9.21 -12.01 4.20
CA PRO A 72 9.64 -10.64 3.96
C PRO A 72 9.54 -10.19 2.50
N ASP A 73 9.33 -11.06 1.53
CA ASP A 73 9.25 -10.76 0.10
C ASP A 73 7.81 -10.50 -0.40
N MET A 74 6.83 -10.44 0.50
CA MET A 74 5.44 -10.12 0.15
C MET A 74 5.23 -8.62 -0.10
N TYR A 75 5.66 -8.15 -1.28
CA TYR A 75 5.61 -6.73 -1.64
C TYR A 75 4.20 -6.12 -1.55
N THR A 76 3.17 -6.87 -1.96
CA THR A 76 1.77 -6.42 -1.82
C THR A 76 1.37 -6.23 -0.36
N ALA A 77 1.72 -7.17 0.53
CA ALA A 77 1.43 -7.06 1.95
C ALA A 77 2.15 -5.86 2.59
N ARG A 78 3.41 -5.65 2.21
CA ARG A 78 4.20 -4.50 2.67
C ARG A 78 3.60 -3.18 2.22
N LEU A 79 3.20 -3.09 0.95
CA LEU A 79 2.56 -1.88 0.42
C LEU A 79 1.23 -1.60 1.12
N GLN A 80 0.37 -2.62 1.30
CA GLN A 80 -0.91 -2.46 1.99
C GLN A 80 -0.73 -2.05 3.45
N LEU A 81 0.25 -2.63 4.17
CA LEU A 81 0.57 -2.20 5.53
C LEU A 81 1.03 -0.73 5.57
N GLY A 82 1.87 -0.32 4.61
CA GLY A 82 2.27 1.08 4.45
C GLY A 82 1.07 2.02 4.25
N LEU A 83 0.14 1.65 3.38
CA LEU A 83 -1.11 2.40 3.14
C LEU A 83 -2.00 2.47 4.39
N LEU A 84 -2.11 1.38 5.17
CA LEU A 84 -2.84 1.38 6.44
C LEU A 84 -2.19 2.35 7.44
N HIS A 85 -0.86 2.38 7.52
CA HIS A 85 -0.15 3.35 8.36
C HIS A 85 -0.39 4.80 7.91
N LEU A 86 -0.39 5.07 6.61
CA LEU A 86 -0.74 6.40 6.08
C LEU A 86 -2.17 6.80 6.41
N GLY A 87 -3.14 5.90 6.20
CA GLY A 87 -4.54 6.16 6.55
C GLY A 87 -4.75 6.42 8.04
N ALA A 88 -3.88 5.87 8.90
CA ALA A 88 -3.85 6.13 10.33
C ALA A 88 -2.99 7.35 10.75
N ALA A 89 -2.51 8.15 9.78
CA ALA A 89 -1.58 9.27 9.99
C ALA A 89 -0.26 8.90 10.70
N ARG A 90 0.15 7.63 10.65
CA ARG A 90 1.40 7.11 11.23
C ARG A 90 2.54 7.17 10.19
N VAL A 91 2.93 8.39 9.83
CA VAL A 91 3.87 8.68 8.72
C VAL A 91 5.24 7.98 8.91
N ASP A 92 5.77 7.96 10.13
CA ASP A 92 7.05 7.30 10.41
C ASP A 92 6.97 5.78 10.18
N ALA A 93 5.91 5.14 10.69
CA ALA A 93 5.69 3.71 10.51
C ALA A 93 5.45 3.34 9.03
N ALA A 94 4.74 4.19 8.28
CA ALA A 94 4.58 4.02 6.85
C ALA A 94 5.92 4.10 6.12
N THR A 95 6.76 5.09 6.45
CA THR A 95 8.09 5.27 5.86
C THR A 95 8.98 4.06 6.11
N ASP A 96 9.05 3.58 7.36
CA ASP A 96 9.84 2.40 7.70
C ASP A 96 9.34 1.13 7.00
N THR A 97 8.03 0.97 6.90
CA THR A 97 7.39 -0.16 6.24
C THR A 97 7.62 -0.16 4.74
N LEU A 98 7.59 1.01 4.08
CA LEU A 98 7.73 1.15 2.63
C LEU A 98 9.20 1.17 2.16
N ARG A 99 10.16 1.50 3.02
CA ARG A 99 11.60 1.58 2.68
C ARG A 99 12.15 0.35 1.93
N PRO A 100 11.81 -0.90 2.25
CA PRO A 100 12.28 -2.04 1.46
C PRO A 100 11.80 -2.00 0.00
N LEU A 101 10.62 -1.43 -0.27
CA LEU A 101 10.08 -1.30 -1.63
C LEU A 101 10.81 -0.21 -2.42
N THR A 102 11.22 0.90 -1.78
CA THR A 102 12.00 1.96 -2.44
C THR A 102 13.41 1.51 -2.83
N ASN A 103 13.90 0.42 -2.24
CA ASN A 103 15.19 -0.20 -2.59
C ASN A 103 15.08 -1.30 -3.67
N LEU A 104 13.88 -1.60 -4.17
CA LEU A 104 13.71 -2.53 -5.29
C LEU A 104 14.27 -1.94 -6.59
N ASP A 105 14.46 -2.81 -7.59
CA ASP A 105 14.90 -2.40 -8.93
C ASP A 105 13.94 -1.38 -9.55
N ALA A 106 14.49 -0.41 -10.30
CA ALA A 106 13.71 0.66 -10.94
C ALA A 106 12.73 0.17 -12.02
N ASN A 107 12.85 -1.09 -12.49
CA ASN A 107 11.90 -1.73 -13.39
C ASN A 107 10.77 -2.46 -12.62
N ASN A 108 10.67 -2.30 -11.31
CA ASN A 108 9.63 -2.88 -10.46
C ASN A 108 8.52 -1.86 -10.16
N CYS A 109 7.25 -2.23 -10.36
CA CYS A 109 6.15 -1.31 -10.09
C CYS A 109 5.99 -0.94 -8.60
N PHE A 110 6.33 -1.84 -7.67
CA PHE A 110 6.27 -1.56 -6.24
C PHE A 110 7.30 -0.50 -5.81
N HIS A 111 8.44 -0.42 -6.50
CA HIS A 111 9.43 0.65 -6.29
C HIS A 111 8.79 2.01 -6.51
N HIS A 112 8.20 2.18 -7.70
CA HIS A 112 7.57 3.43 -8.11
C HIS A 112 6.32 3.77 -7.29
N PHE A 113 5.53 2.78 -6.90
CA PHE A 113 4.42 3.03 -5.99
C PHE A 113 4.92 3.52 -4.62
N ALA A 114 5.92 2.85 -4.04
CA ALA A 114 6.49 3.30 -2.77
C ALA A 114 7.10 4.71 -2.84
N LEU A 115 7.80 5.05 -3.93
CA LEU A 115 8.29 6.41 -4.17
C LEU A 115 7.16 7.42 -4.31
N GLY A 116 6.08 7.07 -5.00
CA GLY A 116 4.88 7.91 -5.11
C GLY A 116 4.29 8.24 -3.73
N LEU A 117 4.11 7.23 -2.88
CA LEU A 117 3.65 7.42 -1.50
C LEU A 117 4.64 8.23 -0.66
N GLU A 118 5.95 8.03 -0.85
CA GLU A 118 6.99 8.81 -0.17
C GLU A 118 6.99 10.29 -0.60
N HIS A 119 6.71 10.58 -1.87
CA HIS A 119 6.52 11.95 -2.35
C HIS A 119 5.22 12.56 -1.83
N LEU A 120 4.14 11.77 -1.76
CA LEU A 120 2.86 12.18 -1.18
C LEU A 120 3.01 12.60 0.28
N MET A 121 3.72 11.83 1.11
CA MET A 121 4.02 12.17 2.51
C MET A 121 4.78 13.48 2.70
N ARG A 122 5.41 14.01 1.63
CA ARG A 122 6.21 15.24 1.66
C ARG A 122 5.61 16.34 0.79
N ASP A 123 4.34 16.22 0.42
CA ASP A 123 3.59 17.16 -0.41
C ASP A 123 4.25 17.46 -1.77
N ARG A 124 5.06 16.53 -2.29
CA ARG A 124 5.70 16.66 -3.61
C ARG A 124 4.79 16.07 -4.68
N PHE A 125 3.67 16.73 -4.95
CA PHE A 125 2.59 16.18 -5.76
C PHE A 125 2.98 15.86 -7.21
N SER A 126 3.78 16.71 -7.86
CA SER A 126 4.28 16.45 -9.22
C SER A 126 5.18 15.21 -9.28
N ALA A 127 6.08 15.05 -8.31
CA ALA A 127 6.93 13.87 -8.18
C ALA A 127 6.12 12.61 -7.83
N CYS A 128 5.10 12.74 -6.99
CA CYS A 128 4.15 11.66 -6.69
C CYS A 128 3.46 11.18 -7.96
N ARG A 129 2.85 12.09 -8.74
CA ARG A 129 2.19 11.78 -10.01
C ARG A 129 3.13 11.02 -10.96
N SER A 130 4.33 11.57 -11.20
CA SER A 130 5.30 10.96 -12.11
C SER A 130 5.72 9.56 -11.68
N ALA A 131 5.96 9.34 -10.38
CA ALA A 131 6.32 8.03 -9.86
C ALA A 131 5.16 7.04 -10.03
N LEU A 132 3.93 7.41 -9.67
CA LEU A 132 2.77 6.53 -9.81
C LEU A 132 2.46 6.19 -11.28
N GLU A 133 2.64 7.13 -12.22
CA GLU A 133 2.50 6.86 -13.65
C GLU A 133 3.54 5.83 -14.16
N GLN A 134 4.79 5.92 -13.70
CA GLN A 134 5.82 4.91 -14.00
C GLN A 134 5.45 3.55 -13.41
N GLY A 135 4.94 3.53 -12.17
CA GLY A 135 4.44 2.30 -11.53
C GLY A 135 3.32 1.64 -12.34
N ILE A 136 2.37 2.43 -12.85
CA ILE A 136 1.28 1.96 -13.72
C ILE A 136 1.84 1.39 -15.03
N ALA A 137 2.80 2.06 -15.65
CA ALA A 137 3.41 1.62 -16.91
C ALA A 137 4.16 0.29 -16.79
N LEU A 138 4.80 0.05 -15.64
CA LEU A 138 5.57 -1.17 -15.36
C LEU A 138 4.71 -2.33 -14.88
N ASN A 139 3.52 -2.06 -14.34
CA ASN A 139 2.68 -3.10 -13.77
C ASN A 139 1.73 -3.71 -14.81
N ASN A 140 2.16 -4.81 -15.39
CA ASN A 140 1.36 -5.63 -16.31
C ASN A 140 0.77 -6.90 -15.68
N VAL A 141 1.06 -7.18 -14.39
CA VAL A 141 0.65 -8.42 -13.72
C VAL A 141 -0.53 -8.22 -12.76
N ASN A 142 -0.58 -7.09 -12.04
CA ASN A 142 -1.57 -6.85 -10.99
C ASN A 142 -2.47 -5.65 -11.32
N ALA A 143 -3.47 -5.84 -12.18
CA ALA A 143 -4.34 -4.76 -12.64
C ALA A 143 -5.02 -3.93 -11.52
N PRO A 144 -5.51 -4.52 -10.41
CA PRO A 144 -6.04 -3.76 -9.27
C PRO A 144 -5.10 -2.68 -8.74
N LEU A 145 -3.80 -2.97 -8.67
CA LEU A 145 -2.80 -2.04 -8.18
C LEU A 145 -2.70 -0.77 -9.04
N ASN A 146 -2.96 -0.88 -10.36
CA ASN A 146 -3.03 0.29 -11.24
C ASN A 146 -4.24 1.17 -10.92
N GLY A 147 -5.34 0.57 -10.44
CA GLY A 147 -6.51 1.31 -9.97
C GLY A 147 -6.19 2.10 -8.70
N ASP A 148 -5.47 1.50 -7.76
CA ASP A 148 -5.09 2.19 -6.51
C ASP A 148 -4.14 3.36 -6.76
N MET A 149 -3.15 3.19 -7.65
CA MET A 149 -2.28 4.30 -8.07
C MET A 149 -3.07 5.43 -8.73
N ARG A 150 -4.02 5.11 -9.63
CA ARG A 150 -4.88 6.13 -10.27
C ARG A 150 -5.73 6.90 -9.29
N LYS A 151 -6.33 6.21 -8.31
CA LYS A 151 -7.12 6.90 -7.25
C LYS A 151 -6.29 7.94 -6.50
N ILE A 152 -5.02 7.65 -6.24
CA ILE A 152 -4.12 8.62 -5.59
C ILE A 152 -3.84 9.78 -6.54
N ILE A 153 -3.50 9.50 -7.80
CA ILE A 153 -3.25 10.53 -8.83
C ILE A 153 -4.45 11.48 -9.01
N ASP A 154 -5.66 10.93 -9.06
CA ASP A 154 -6.91 11.69 -9.24
C ASP A 154 -7.26 12.55 -8.01
N ALA A 155 -6.73 12.19 -6.84
CA ALA A 155 -6.91 12.93 -5.59
C ALA A 155 -5.81 13.99 -5.34
N LEU A 156 -4.76 14.04 -6.17
CA LEU A 156 -3.72 15.06 -6.05
C LEU A 156 -4.28 16.44 -6.39
N PRO A 157 -3.82 17.51 -5.71
CA PRO A 157 -4.16 18.87 -6.10
C PRO A 157 -3.62 19.16 -7.52
N ASP A 158 -4.33 20.02 -8.25
CA ASP A 158 -3.88 20.49 -9.56
C ASP A 158 -2.53 21.23 -9.43
N ASP A 159 -1.61 20.99 -10.35
CA ASP A 159 -0.28 21.62 -10.39
C ASP A 159 -0.36 23.16 -10.44
N SER A 160 -1.49 23.73 -10.89
CA SER A 160 -1.76 25.17 -10.90
C SER A 160 -1.83 25.82 -9.52
N VAL A 161 -2.03 25.05 -8.46
CA VAL A 161 -2.08 25.55 -7.07
C VAL A 161 -0.69 25.56 -6.44
N ALA A 162 0.18 24.61 -6.81
CA ALA A 162 1.54 24.49 -6.26
C ALA A 162 2.52 25.54 -6.80
N GLU A 163 2.34 26.02 -8.03
CA GLU A 163 3.20 27.06 -8.61
C GLU A 163 2.84 28.48 -8.14
N ASN A 164 1.63 28.72 -7.64
CA ASN A 164 1.15 30.06 -7.33
C ASN A 164 1.67 30.63 -6.00
N GLU A 165 2.23 29.78 -5.13
CA GLU A 165 2.87 30.20 -3.87
C GLU A 165 4.40 30.38 -4.00
N GLY A 166 5.01 29.90 -5.10
CA GLY A 166 6.46 29.88 -5.30
C GLY A 166 7.08 31.17 -5.86
N ASN A 167 6.29 32.08 -6.44
CA ASN A 167 6.82 33.26 -7.15
C ASN A 167 6.48 34.62 -6.53
N VAL A 168 5.72 34.67 -5.43
CA VAL A 168 5.32 35.96 -4.81
C VAL A 168 6.43 36.54 -3.91
N TRP A 169 7.37 35.74 -3.41
CA TRP A 169 8.38 36.20 -2.44
C TRP A 169 9.76 36.54 -3.02
N LEU A 170 10.09 36.15 -4.25
CA LEU A 170 11.41 36.43 -4.85
C LEU A 170 11.53 37.79 -5.55
N SER A 171 10.43 38.51 -5.74
CA SER A 171 10.44 39.91 -6.22
C SER A 171 10.57 40.93 -5.10
N ALA A 172 10.18 40.59 -3.86
CA ALA A 172 10.19 41.50 -2.72
C ALA A 172 11.58 41.74 -2.10
N TYR A 173 12.56 40.87 -2.37
CA TYR A 173 13.92 40.97 -1.83
C TYR A 173 15.00 41.36 -2.86
N ARG A 174 14.61 41.77 -4.06
CA ARG A 174 15.57 42.10 -5.13
C ARG A 174 15.83 43.61 -5.34
N GLN A 175 15.30 44.47 -4.48
CA GLN A 175 15.56 45.91 -4.51
C GLN A 175 15.87 46.43 -3.11
N ASP A 176 17.02 46.06 -2.55
CA ASP A 176 17.69 46.88 -1.52
C ASP A 176 19.23 46.74 -1.52
N ASP A 177 19.81 45.84 -2.34
CA ASP A 177 21.27 45.80 -2.58
C ASP A 177 21.63 46.42 -3.94
N ALA A 178 21.49 47.74 -4.01
CA ALA A 178 22.23 48.57 -4.96
C ALA A 178 22.52 49.93 -4.31
N SER A 179 23.54 49.91 -3.43
CA SER A 179 24.32 51.05 -2.99
C SER A 179 24.48 52.14 -4.07
N HIS A 180 24.17 53.40 -3.74
CA HIS A 180 25.07 54.56 -3.61
C HIS A 180 24.28 55.81 -3.21
#